data_AF-A0A436G6I4-F1
#
_entry.id   AF-A0A436G6I4-F1
#
_cell.length_a   1.000
_cell.length_b   1.000
_cell.length_c   1.000
_cell.angle_alpha   90.00
_cell.angle_beta   90.00
_cell.angle_gamma   90.00
#
_symmetry.space_group_name_H-M   'P 1'
#
loop_
_entity.id
_entity.type
_entity.pdbx_description
1 polymer ?
#
loop_
_entity_poly.entity_id
_entity_poly.type
_entity_poly.pdbx_seq_one_letter_code
_entity_poly.pdbx_strand_id
1 'polypeptide(L)'
;MKHARILATALAIGLTPIAAKAQSMSPMRGEINSFTDVFAVRIFPANPYDRKIRVEIHVYDQDFQPVDARISPNVFQLASQASRSV
;
A
#
# COMPACT_ATOMS: atom_id res chain seq x y z
N MET A 1 -39.79 -26.22 0.03
CA MET A 1 -39.43 -24.82 0.34
C MET A 1 -38.65 -24.63 1.66
N LYS A 2 -38.74 -25.53 2.65
CA LYS A 2 -37.98 -25.41 3.92
C LYS A 2 -36.45 -25.49 3.75
N HIS A 3 -35.96 -26.42 2.92
CA HIS A 3 -34.51 -26.59 2.70
C HIS A 3 -33.85 -25.41 1.98
N ALA A 4 -34.56 -24.75 1.06
CA ALA A 4 -34.08 -23.53 0.41
C ALA A 4 -33.90 -22.37 1.40
N ARG A 5 -34.80 -22.25 2.39
CA ARG A 5 -34.67 -21.26 3.48
C ARG A 5 -33.48 -21.58 4.39
N ILE A 6 -33.25 -22.86 4.69
CA ILE A 6 -32.11 -23.28 5.52
C ILE A 6 -30.78 -22.97 4.81
N LEU A 7 -30.67 -23.25 3.51
CA LEU A 7 -29.47 -22.90 2.73
C LEU A 7 -29.22 -21.38 2.67
N ALA A 8 -30.26 -20.59 2.45
CA ALA A 8 -30.15 -19.14 2.41
C ALA A 8 -29.69 -18.56 3.76
N THR A 9 -30.14 -19.16 4.86
CA THR A 9 -29.75 -18.74 6.22
C THR A 9 -28.29 -19.13 6.51
N ALA A 10 -27.86 -20.32 6.09
CA ALA A 10 -26.47 -20.76 6.23
C ALA A 10 -25.49 -19.88 5.42
N LEU A 11 -25.87 -19.47 4.21
CA LEU A 11 -25.06 -18.59 3.36
C LEU A 11 -24.96 -17.17 3.96
N ALA A 12 -26.05 -16.65 4.55
CA ALA A 12 -26.05 -15.35 5.21
C ALA A 12 -25.14 -15.31 6.46
N ILE A 13 -25.00 -16.43 7.18
CA ILE A 13 -24.12 -16.53 8.37
C ILE A 13 -22.65 -16.74 7.96
N GLY A 14 -22.39 -17.38 6.83
CA GLY A 14 -21.02 -17.64 6.33
C GLY A 14 -20.30 -16.43 5.72
N LEU A 15 -21.04 -15.35 5.42
CA LEU A 15 -20.49 -14.12 4.84
C LEU A 15 -20.08 -13.12 5.93
N THR A 16 -19.38 -13.58 6.97
CA THR A 16 -18.73 -12.65 7.90
C THR A 16 -17.75 -11.80 7.07
N PRO A 17 -17.89 -10.47 7.07
CA PRO A 17 -16.95 -9.62 6.34
C PRO A 17 -15.57 -9.86 6.95
N ILE A 18 -14.69 -10.51 6.20
CA ILE A 18 -13.27 -10.52 6.53
C ILE A 18 -12.87 -9.06 6.45
N ALA A 19 -12.73 -8.42 7.60
CA ALA A 19 -12.28 -7.04 7.67
C ALA A 19 -10.91 -6.99 7.00
N ALA A 20 -10.88 -6.55 5.74
CA ALA A 20 -9.67 -6.15 5.08
C ALA A 20 -9.09 -5.07 6.00
N LYS A 21 -8.00 -5.40 6.69
CA LYS A 21 -7.31 -4.44 7.55
C LYS A 21 -6.80 -3.34 6.62
N ALA A 22 -7.59 -2.27 6.50
CA ALA A 22 -7.19 -1.07 5.82
C ALA A 22 -5.89 -0.60 6.49
N GLN A 23 -4.81 -0.63 5.73
CA GLN A 23 -3.49 -0.28 6.22
C GLN A 23 -3.41 1.24 6.26
N SER A 24 -3.36 1.79 7.48
CA SER A 24 -2.91 3.17 7.68
C SER A 24 -1.43 3.21 7.33
N MET A 25 -1.08 3.80 6.18
CA MET A 25 0.29 4.15 5.89
C MET A 25 0.53 5.52 6.51
N SER A 26 1.44 5.60 7.49
CA SER A 26 1.86 6.86 8.08
C SER A 26 2.26 7.81 6.95
N PRO A 27 1.64 9.00 6.81
CA PRO A 27 2.03 9.93 5.76
C PRO A 27 3.49 10.30 5.95
N MET A 28 4.33 9.93 4.98
CA MET A 28 5.74 10.33 4.96
C MET A 28 5.81 11.76 4.43
N ARG A 29 5.69 12.75 5.33
CA ARG A 29 5.86 14.17 4.99
C ARG A 29 7.35 14.49 4.94
N GLY A 30 7.90 14.66 3.74
CA GLY A 30 9.22 15.25 3.54
C GLY A 30 9.09 16.76 3.34
N GLU A 31 9.89 17.55 4.05
CA GLU A 31 10.02 19.00 3.84
C GLU A 31 11.23 19.26 2.94
N ILE A 32 11.03 19.92 1.81
CA ILE A 32 12.10 20.24 0.86
C ILE A 32 12.60 21.66 1.18
N ASN A 33 13.76 21.74 1.83
CA ASN A 33 14.32 23.00 2.33
C ASN A 33 15.29 23.70 1.34
N SER A 34 15.52 23.15 0.14
CA SER A 34 16.29 23.83 -0.91
C SER A 34 15.67 23.63 -2.28
N PHE A 35 15.52 24.72 -3.01
CA PHE A 35 14.99 24.76 -4.37
C PHE A 35 16.14 25.02 -5.34
N THR A 36 16.51 23.97 -6.08
CA THR A 36 16.96 24.12 -7.47
C THR A 36 15.86 23.53 -8.35
N ASP A 37 15.98 23.55 -9.68
CA ASP A 37 14.97 22.98 -10.57
C ASP A 37 14.73 21.46 -10.36
N VAL A 38 15.63 20.77 -9.64
CA VAL A 38 15.55 19.33 -9.36
C VAL A 38 15.84 19.06 -7.89
N PHE A 39 15.10 18.12 -7.30
CA PHE A 39 15.33 17.60 -5.94
C PHE A 39 15.26 16.07 -5.90
N ALA A 40 15.82 15.47 -4.86
CA ALA A 40 15.78 14.03 -4.63
C ALA A 40 15.18 13.74 -3.25
N VAL A 41 14.31 12.73 -3.18
CA VAL A 41 13.68 12.27 -1.94
C VAL A 41 14.12 10.84 -1.69
N ARG A 42 14.58 10.56 -0.46
CA ARG A 42 14.86 9.19 -0.01
C ARG A 42 13.74 8.72 0.93
N ILE A 43 13.16 7.56 0.65
CA ILE A 43 12.12 6.94 1.47
C ILE A 43 12.56 5.57 1.98
N PHE A 44 11.92 5.09 3.05
CA PHE A 44 12.20 3.81 3.68
C PHE A 44 10.91 2.99 3.88
N PRO A 45 10.31 2.46 2.80
CA PRO A 45 9.17 1.56 2.92
C PRO A 45 9.51 0.37 3.82
N ALA A 46 8.63 0.09 4.78
CA ALA A 46 8.70 -1.06 5.67
C ALA A 46 7.54 -2.02 5.38
N ASN A 47 7.83 -3.32 5.37
CA ASN A 47 6.82 -4.36 5.28
C ASN A 47 6.41 -4.81 6.69
N PRO A 48 5.22 -4.45 7.20
CA PRO A 48 4.78 -4.84 8.54
C PRO A 48 4.24 -6.28 8.59
N TYR A 49 4.19 -7.00 7.46
CA TYR A 49 3.60 -8.32 7.38
C TYR A 49 4.63 -9.42 7.54
N ASP A 50 4.19 -10.56 8.08
CA ASP A 50 5.02 -11.76 8.24
C ASP A 50 5.26 -12.54 6.92
N ARG A 51 4.93 -11.92 5.79
CA ARG A 51 5.07 -12.49 4.45
C ARG A 51 5.72 -11.48 3.52
N LYS A 52 6.37 -11.99 2.48
CA LYS A 52 6.98 -11.16 1.43
C LYS A 52 5.91 -10.40 0.63
N ILE A 53 6.18 -9.15 0.30
CA ILE A 53 5.31 -8.31 -0.53
C ILE A 53 6.05 -7.78 -1.76
N ARG A 54 5.31 -7.50 -2.83
CA ARG A 54 5.80 -6.70 -3.96
C ARG A 54 5.50 -5.23 -3.66
N VAL A 55 6.51 -4.38 -3.76
CA VAL A 55 6.41 -2.94 -3.60
C VAL A 55 6.61 -2.30 -4.96
N GLU A 56 5.75 -1.35 -5.29
CA GLU A 56 5.81 -0.52 -6.49
C GLU A 56 5.58 0.93 -6.07
N ILE A 57 6.44 1.83 -6.53
CA ILE A 57 6.47 3.24 -6.11
C ILE A 57 6.02 4.10 -7.27
N HIS A 58 5.05 4.97 -6.99
CA HIS A 58 4.53 5.97 -7.92
C HIS A 58 4.62 7.34 -7.26
N VAL A 59 4.86 8.37 -8.07
CA VAL A 59 4.90 9.77 -7.62
C VAL A 59 3.76 10.51 -8.30
N TYR A 60 2.99 11.24 -7.49
CA TYR A 60 1.89 12.05 -7.94
C TYR A 60 2.05 13.47 -7.42
N ASP A 61 1.45 14.43 -8.12
CA ASP A 61 1.29 15.78 -7.61
C ASP A 61 0.12 15.89 -6.63
N GLN A 62 -0.19 17.12 -6.19
CA GLN A 62 -1.27 17.41 -5.26
C GLN A 62 -2.67 17.03 -5.78
N ASP A 63 -2.83 16.94 -7.09
CA ASP A 63 -4.09 16.62 -7.79
C ASP A 63 -4.13 15.14 -8.22
N PHE A 64 -3.23 14.33 -7.65
CA PHE A 64 -3.05 12.90 -7.94
C PHE A 64 -2.71 12.61 -9.41
N GLN A 65 -2.11 13.56 -10.13
CA GLN A 65 -1.61 13.32 -11.48
C GLN A 65 -0.20 12.73 -11.42
N PRO A 66 0.13 11.72 -12.26
CA PRO A 66 1.48 11.16 -12.31
C PRO A 66 2.51 12.24 -12.65
N VAL A 67 3.62 12.24 -11.91
CA VAL A 67 4.76 13.12 -12.18
C VAL A 67 5.86 12.32 -12.86
N ASP A 68 6.54 12.95 -13.83
CA ASP A 68 7.75 12.38 -14.46
C ASP A 68 8.93 12.42 -13.46
N ALA A 69 9.02 11.39 -12.64
CA ALA A 69 10.04 11.22 -11.61
C ALA A 69 10.93 10.00 -11.90
N ARG A 70 12.25 10.16 -11.69
CA ARG A 70 13.19 9.03 -11.74
C ARG A 70 13.21 8.30 -10.40
N ILE A 71 12.76 7.05 -10.39
CA ILE A 71 12.64 6.23 -9.18
C ILE A 71 13.56 5.01 -9.32
N SER A 72 14.38 4.73 -8.30
CA SER A 72 15.33 3.62 -8.34
C SER A 72 15.56 2.98 -6.97
N PRO A 73 15.13 1.72 -6.73
CA PRO A 73 14.30 0.89 -7.60
C PRO A 73 12.82 1.33 -7.57
N ASN A 74 12.14 1.27 -8.71
CA ASN A 74 10.69 1.56 -8.80
C ASN A 74 9.83 0.34 -8.41
N VAL A 75 10.31 -0.88 -8.64
CA VAL A 75 9.64 -2.14 -8.30
C VAL A 75 10.63 -3.08 -7.64
N PHE A 76 10.25 -3.68 -6.51
CA PHE A 76 11.06 -4.68 -5.84
C PHE A 76 10.21 -5.57 -4.92
N GLN A 77 10.82 -6.62 -4.39
CA GLN A 77 10.20 -7.44 -3.34
C GLN A 77 10.82 -7.11 -1.99
N LEU A 78 9.97 -6.96 -0.97
CA LEU A 78 10.38 -6.69 0.41
C LEU A 78 10.03 -7.89 1.28
N ALA A 79 11.04 -8.44 1.96
CA ALA A 79 10.88 -9.60 2.85
C ALA A 79 9.99 -9.27 4.06
N SER A 80 9.55 -10.30 4.77
CA SER A 80 8.81 -10.18 6.03
C SER A 80 9.55 -9.25 7.02
N GLN A 81 8.83 -8.32 7.64
CA GLN A 81 9.37 -7.37 8.63
C GLN A 81 10.57 -6.52 8.17
N ALA A 82 10.85 -6.47 6.86
CA ALA A 82 12.01 -5.77 6.30
C ALA A 82 11.70 -4.31 5.93
N SER A 83 12.74 -3.48 5.90
CA SER A 83 12.72 -2.12 5.35
C SER A 83 13.90 -1.90 4.41
N ARG A 84 13.75 -1.02 3.42
CA ARG A 84 14.80 -0.70 2.44
C ARG A 84 14.67 0.76 2.01
N SER A 85 15.81 1.41 1.77
CA SER A 85 15.84 2.74 1.14
C SER A 85 15.55 2.68 -0.36
N VAL A 86 14.75 3.63 -0.82
CA VAL A 86 14.60 4.02 -2.22
C VAL A 86 14.97 5.48 -2.36
#